data_AF-V4LSK8-F1
#
_entry.id   AF-V4LSK8-F1
#
_cell.length_a   1.000
_cell.length_b   1.000
_cell.length_c   1.000
_cell.angle_alpha   90.00
_cell.angle_beta   90.00
_cell.angle_gamma   90.00
#
_symmetry.space_group_name_H-M   'P 1'
#
loop_
_entity.id
_entity.type
_entity.pdbx_description
1 polymer ?
#
loop_
_entity_poly.entity_id
_entity_poly.type
_entity_poly.pdbx_seq_one_letter_code
_entity_poly.pdbx_strand_id
1 'polypeptide(L)'
;MSLMRNPRFTSLLKWVSQVSAEAKTFMPQIPGTGFHLPFTLNPRSFATVGSGKKLSARTGIENREKAQAAMLDYFYITRGLQFLVAESMSKNAPLFNDKLLEKVNCDDADADIARSITRFLRFHPINEFEPFFESLGLKPWEYSHLLPSDKMFLKEDAFLLENYNTFWIYGIGLKQMGKIFKEAREVFRYETGVLASKIKAYENLGLTKSCVSKIIVCNPSILIGNMNDELVKVFEMLKSIGIGVDWVDENLSEEEEFYDWSSIHKVLSLLRDLFFNNNELCELIKKHPRLVFEDSGEWTLFLAGFLTKLGSSRSELCSFFRKFPEVQAKKCVSNLRHGFLFLNQIKMECDEISKIFRSHSSWLGACPLKKPKTLLDRLNVGTRRLCQIIQENPEEMKNWTMGLKVQPLPSTGEEETSRLMKTQFLLNLGYKENSEDMERAVKKFRGRGSELQQRFDFLVSLGLNEKDVRCMVNAFPQILCQTSDLLEAKVDYIVKELGYPLSTFVAFPSCLVFTLQRMKLRLGMIPCLKGRVKAMSSLLACSDQHFVSHYVNRHPDGPKHWEDLKKQILYE
;
A
#
# COMPACT_ATOMS: atom_id res chain seq x y z
N MET A 1 8.29 29.90 -4.34
CA MET A 1 6.82 29.67 -4.45
C MET A 1 6.52 28.27 -3.96
N SER A 2 5.53 28.10 -3.09
CA SER A 2 5.33 26.86 -2.31
C SER A 2 4.86 25.67 -3.17
N LEU A 3 5.32 24.47 -2.78
CA LEU A 3 4.97 23.12 -3.29
C LEU A 3 3.47 22.86 -3.57
N MET A 4 2.57 23.73 -3.09
CA MET A 4 1.12 23.60 -3.16
C MET A 4 0.49 24.28 -4.39
N ARG A 5 1.22 25.06 -5.19
CA ARG A 5 0.63 25.80 -6.33
C ARG A 5 0.68 25.09 -7.69
N ASN A 6 1.32 23.93 -7.82
CA ASN A 6 1.27 23.15 -9.06
C ASN A 6 0.11 22.11 -8.99
N PRO A 7 -1.01 22.33 -9.70
CA PRO A 7 -2.18 21.43 -9.65
C PRO A 7 -1.85 20.00 -10.12
N ARG A 8 -0.85 19.83 -11.01
CA ARG A 8 -0.37 18.50 -11.43
C ARG A 8 0.30 17.77 -10.27
N PHE A 9 1.13 18.47 -9.49
CA PHE A 9 1.87 17.88 -8.38
C PHE A 9 0.97 17.51 -7.19
N THR A 10 -0.03 18.34 -6.89
CA THR A 10 -1.05 18.03 -5.87
C THR A 10 -1.94 16.86 -6.30
N SER A 11 -2.31 16.76 -7.58
CA SER A 11 -3.01 15.58 -8.11
C SER A 11 -2.15 14.31 -8.03
N LEU A 12 -0.85 14.42 -8.30
CA LEU A 12 0.10 13.33 -8.20
C LEU A 12 0.27 12.87 -6.75
N LEU A 13 0.37 13.78 -5.79
CA LEU A 13 0.44 13.45 -4.36
C LEU A 13 -0.81 12.74 -3.85
N LYS A 14 -2.00 13.17 -4.30
CA LYS A 14 -3.27 12.48 -4.00
C LYS A 14 -3.31 11.08 -4.63
N TRP A 15 -2.92 10.97 -5.90
CA TRP A 15 -2.86 9.71 -6.63
C TRP A 15 -1.85 8.71 -6.04
N VAL A 16 -0.64 9.17 -5.71
CA VAL A 16 0.40 8.42 -4.99
C VAL A 16 -0.12 7.92 -3.63
N SER A 17 -1.04 8.65 -3.01
CA SER A 17 -1.67 8.23 -1.75
C SER A 17 -2.78 7.19 -1.97
N GLN A 18 -3.53 7.25 -3.09
CA GLN A 18 -4.56 6.27 -3.47
C GLN A 18 -3.99 4.92 -3.90
N VAL A 19 -2.89 4.90 -4.67
CA VAL A 19 -2.16 3.65 -5.00
C VAL A 19 -1.68 2.93 -3.74
N SER A 20 -1.44 3.66 -2.64
CA SER A 20 -1.14 3.04 -1.33
C SER A 20 -2.35 2.38 -0.67
N ALA A 21 -3.56 2.80 -0.99
CA ALA A 21 -4.79 2.16 -0.53
C ALA A 21 -5.08 0.93 -1.38
N GLU A 22 -4.98 1.02 -2.70
CA GLU A 22 -5.13 -0.12 -3.62
C GLU A 22 -4.07 -1.21 -3.36
N ALA A 23 -2.79 -0.83 -3.21
CA ALA A 23 -1.72 -1.77 -2.82
C ALA A 23 -1.91 -2.38 -1.42
N LYS A 24 -2.74 -1.79 -0.55
CA LYS A 24 -3.17 -2.39 0.73
C LYS A 24 -4.43 -3.24 0.60
N THR A 25 -5.25 -2.98 -0.42
CA THR A 25 -6.49 -3.73 -0.71
C THR A 25 -6.15 -5.09 -1.32
N PHE A 26 -5.03 -5.18 -2.04
CA PHE A 26 -4.44 -6.41 -2.58
C PHE A 26 -3.38 -7.06 -1.68
N MET A 27 -3.24 -6.62 -0.41
CA MET A 27 -2.50 -7.40 0.58
C MET A 27 -3.47 -8.41 1.19
N PRO A 28 -3.19 -9.73 1.15
CA PRO A 28 -3.83 -10.66 2.06
C PRO A 28 -3.63 -10.08 3.47
N GLN A 29 -4.72 -9.97 4.24
CA GLN A 29 -4.56 -9.71 5.66
C GLN A 29 -3.71 -10.84 6.23
N ILE A 30 -2.44 -10.56 6.50
CA ILE A 30 -1.60 -11.44 7.30
C ILE A 30 -2.26 -11.48 8.68
N PRO A 31 -2.81 -12.62 9.13
CA PRO A 31 -3.23 -12.76 10.51
C PRO A 31 -1.97 -12.57 11.37
N GLY A 32 -2.07 -11.73 12.40
CA GLY A 32 -0.95 -11.17 13.13
C GLY A 32 0.20 -12.13 13.43
N THR A 33 1.42 -11.67 13.16
CA THR A 33 2.65 -12.26 13.68
C THR A 33 2.69 -12.14 15.21
N GLY A 34 2.29 -13.20 15.90
CA GLY A 34 2.81 -13.51 17.22
C GLY A 34 4.23 -14.05 17.06
N PHE A 35 5.22 -13.28 17.50
CA PHE A 35 6.59 -13.76 17.62
C PHE A 35 6.65 -14.89 18.67
N HIS A 36 6.97 -16.11 18.24
CA HIS A 36 7.60 -17.10 19.11
C HIS A 36 8.93 -17.52 18.49
N LEU A 37 10.00 -17.25 19.23
CA LEU A 37 11.37 -17.63 18.91
C LEU A 37 11.49 -19.17 18.74
N PRO A 38 12.37 -19.65 17.86
CA PRO A 38 12.73 -21.05 17.82
C PRO A 38 13.67 -21.35 18.99
N PHE A 39 13.15 -21.96 20.05
CA PHE A 39 14.00 -22.63 21.03
C PHE A 39 14.55 -23.91 20.40
N THR A 40 15.84 -23.86 20.08
CA THR A 40 16.69 -25.03 19.88
C THR A 40 16.64 -25.91 21.13
N LEU A 41 16.22 -27.16 21.00
CA LEU A 41 16.45 -28.20 22.00
C LEU A 41 17.28 -29.32 21.38
N ASN A 42 18.50 -29.41 21.90
CA ASN A 42 19.46 -30.48 21.66
C ASN A 42 18.97 -31.82 22.27
N PRO A 43 19.60 -32.94 21.89
CA PRO A 43 19.05 -34.29 21.99
C PRO A 43 19.29 -34.97 23.35
N ARG A 44 18.53 -36.05 23.56
CA ARG A 44 18.64 -37.13 24.57
C ARG A 44 17.68 -37.04 25.76
N SER A 45 16.65 -37.88 25.72
CA SER A 45 16.46 -38.91 26.74
C SER A 45 15.56 -40.02 26.18
N PHE A 46 16.06 -41.24 26.21
CA PHE A 46 15.28 -42.46 25.96
C PHE A 46 14.32 -42.66 27.13
N ALA A 47 13.03 -42.77 26.84
CA ALA A 47 12.06 -43.45 27.69
C ALA A 47 10.91 -44.00 26.84
N THR A 48 10.82 -45.32 26.80
CA THR A 48 9.82 -46.15 26.14
C THR A 48 8.40 -45.88 26.63
N VAL A 49 7.49 -45.42 25.75
CA VAL A 49 6.04 -45.67 25.83
C VAL A 49 5.43 -45.69 24.42
N GLY A 50 4.81 -46.83 24.06
CA GLY A 50 3.52 -46.83 23.35
C GLY A 50 3.52 -47.17 21.86
N SER A 51 3.47 -48.47 21.54
CA SER A 51 3.11 -49.04 20.23
C SER A 51 1.68 -48.69 19.74
N GLY A 52 0.83 -48.06 20.56
CA GLY A 52 -0.59 -47.83 20.27
C GLY A 52 -0.93 -46.71 19.27
N LYS A 53 -0.12 -45.62 19.17
CA LYS A 53 -0.42 -44.52 18.23
C LYS A 53 -0.27 -44.92 16.77
N LYS A 54 0.68 -45.80 16.45
CA LYS A 54 0.87 -46.32 15.08
C LYS A 54 -0.25 -47.25 14.63
N LEU A 55 -0.85 -48.04 15.53
CA LEU A 55 -1.99 -48.89 15.18
C LEU A 55 -3.24 -48.07 14.88
N SER A 56 -3.59 -47.08 15.70
CA SER A 56 -4.80 -46.25 15.49
C SER A 56 -4.81 -45.50 14.15
N ALA A 57 -3.66 -44.97 13.73
CA ALA A 57 -3.53 -44.28 12.44
C ALA A 57 -3.64 -45.25 11.26
N ARG A 58 -3.13 -46.49 11.42
CA ARG A 58 -3.18 -47.53 10.39
C ARG A 58 -4.61 -48.06 10.19
N THR A 59 -5.34 -48.27 11.28
CA THR A 59 -6.77 -48.64 11.25
C THR A 59 -7.62 -47.54 10.60
N GLY A 60 -7.34 -46.27 10.86
CA GLY A 60 -8.03 -45.16 10.21
C GLY A 60 -7.81 -45.08 8.69
N ILE A 61 -6.61 -45.40 8.21
CA ILE A 61 -6.30 -45.46 6.77
C ILE A 61 -7.02 -46.64 6.11
N GLU A 62 -6.94 -47.83 6.69
CA GLU A 62 -7.60 -49.04 6.18
C GLU A 62 -9.13 -48.88 6.13
N ASN A 63 -9.71 -48.21 7.13
CA ASN A 63 -11.14 -47.93 7.18
C ASN A 63 -11.58 -46.96 6.07
N ARG A 64 -10.75 -45.94 5.76
CA ARG A 64 -11.01 -45.03 4.65
C ARG A 64 -10.91 -45.71 3.30
N GLU A 65 -9.92 -46.56 3.07
CA GLU A 65 -9.81 -47.32 1.81
C GLU A 65 -11.03 -48.22 1.57
N LYS A 66 -11.52 -48.90 2.62
CA LYS A 66 -12.75 -49.70 2.55
C LYS A 66 -13.99 -48.84 2.28
N ALA A 67 -14.08 -47.65 2.86
CA ALA A 67 -15.16 -46.72 2.60
C ALA A 67 -15.14 -46.20 1.16
N GLN A 68 -13.96 -45.85 0.64
CA GLN A 68 -13.77 -45.43 -0.74
C GLN A 68 -14.17 -46.55 -1.72
N ALA A 69 -13.80 -47.81 -1.45
CA ALA A 69 -14.19 -48.95 -2.27
C ALA A 69 -15.71 -49.13 -2.29
N ALA A 70 -16.37 -49.09 -1.14
CA ALA A 70 -17.83 -49.22 -1.07
C ALA A 70 -18.56 -48.07 -1.78
N MET A 71 -18.02 -46.84 -1.69
CA MET A 71 -18.57 -45.70 -2.41
C MET A 71 -18.33 -45.75 -3.92
N LEU A 72 -17.18 -46.27 -4.36
CA LEU A 72 -16.92 -46.55 -5.77
C LEU A 72 -17.96 -47.54 -6.32
N ASP A 73 -18.21 -48.65 -5.61
CA ASP A 73 -19.22 -49.63 -5.99
C ASP A 73 -20.63 -49.02 -6.03
N TYR A 74 -20.97 -48.18 -5.05
CA TYR A 74 -22.23 -47.46 -5.07
C TYR A 74 -22.36 -46.58 -6.31
N PHE A 75 -21.41 -45.69 -6.57
CA PHE A 75 -21.47 -44.75 -7.69
C PHE A 75 -21.40 -45.46 -9.05
N TYR A 76 -20.53 -46.45 -9.20
CA TYR A 76 -20.32 -47.14 -10.47
C TYR A 76 -21.39 -48.21 -10.72
N ILE A 77 -21.59 -49.16 -9.79
CA ILE A 77 -22.48 -50.31 -10.01
C ILE A 77 -23.94 -49.92 -9.74
N THR A 78 -24.22 -49.28 -8.60
CA THR A 78 -25.60 -49.01 -8.18
C THR A 78 -26.19 -47.80 -8.91
N ARG A 79 -25.41 -46.73 -9.03
CA ARG A 79 -25.86 -45.48 -9.67
C ARG A 79 -25.52 -45.44 -11.16
N GLY A 80 -24.60 -46.27 -11.64
CA GLY A 80 -24.25 -46.37 -13.05
C GLY A 80 -23.54 -45.12 -13.58
N LEU A 81 -22.79 -44.42 -12.73
CA LEU A 81 -21.93 -43.31 -13.16
C LEU A 81 -20.74 -43.86 -13.96
N GLN A 82 -20.13 -43.01 -14.79
CA GLN A 82 -18.90 -43.41 -15.48
C GLN A 82 -17.79 -43.68 -14.46
N PHE A 83 -16.97 -44.71 -14.73
CA PHE A 83 -15.97 -45.20 -13.78
C PHE A 83 -15.04 -44.10 -13.25
N LEU A 84 -14.53 -43.22 -14.12
CA LEU A 84 -13.63 -42.13 -13.73
C LEU A 84 -14.30 -41.09 -12.81
N VAL A 85 -15.58 -40.81 -13.06
CA VAL A 85 -16.37 -39.91 -12.19
C VAL A 85 -16.60 -40.57 -10.83
N ALA A 86 -17.01 -41.84 -10.83
CA ALA A 86 -17.25 -42.62 -9.62
C ALA A 86 -15.96 -42.78 -8.78
N GLU A 87 -14.83 -43.03 -9.42
CA GLU A 87 -13.52 -43.14 -8.78
C GLU A 87 -13.05 -41.79 -8.20
N SER A 88 -13.24 -40.70 -8.93
CA SER A 88 -12.91 -39.37 -8.42
C SER A 88 -13.74 -39.03 -7.19
N MET A 89 -15.06 -39.22 -7.26
CA MET A 89 -15.98 -38.94 -6.15
C MET A 89 -15.68 -39.78 -4.92
N SER A 90 -15.34 -41.07 -5.10
CA SER A 90 -15.05 -41.93 -3.97
C SER A 90 -13.73 -41.58 -3.30
N LYS A 91 -12.67 -41.28 -4.08
CA LYS A 91 -11.32 -41.02 -3.55
C LYS A 91 -11.11 -39.58 -3.05
N ASN A 92 -11.72 -38.60 -3.72
CA ASN A 92 -11.43 -37.17 -3.50
C ASN A 92 -12.48 -36.43 -2.65
N ALA A 93 -13.40 -37.14 -1.98
CA ALA A 93 -14.39 -36.56 -1.06
C ALA A 93 -14.22 -37.04 0.41
N PRO A 94 -13.07 -36.78 1.06
CA PRO A 94 -12.79 -37.33 2.40
C PRO A 94 -13.72 -36.84 3.51
N LEU A 95 -14.16 -35.58 3.50
CA LEU A 95 -15.09 -35.03 4.50
C LEU A 95 -16.47 -35.67 4.37
N PHE A 96 -16.94 -35.88 3.14
CA PHE A 96 -18.17 -36.62 2.90
C PHE A 96 -18.05 -38.06 3.42
N ASN A 97 -16.95 -38.76 3.09
CA ASN A 97 -16.72 -40.13 3.51
C ASN A 97 -16.62 -40.26 5.04
N ASP A 98 -15.92 -39.34 5.70
CA ASP A 98 -15.79 -39.33 7.17
C ASP A 98 -17.16 -39.09 7.82
N LYS A 99 -17.99 -38.16 7.30
CA LYS A 99 -19.38 -37.96 7.77
C LYS A 99 -20.28 -39.18 7.53
N LEU A 100 -20.07 -39.90 6.44
CA LEU A 100 -20.80 -41.13 6.16
C LEU A 100 -20.41 -42.22 7.16
N LEU A 101 -19.11 -42.37 7.46
CA LEU A 101 -18.61 -43.31 8.47
C LEU A 101 -19.19 -43.03 9.86
N GLU A 102 -19.28 -41.75 10.26
CA GLU A 102 -19.95 -41.35 11.51
C GLU A 102 -21.42 -41.78 11.57
N LYS A 103 -22.14 -41.77 10.44
CA LYS A 103 -23.56 -42.18 10.38
C LYS A 103 -23.77 -43.69 10.39
N VAL A 104 -22.78 -44.47 9.96
CA VAL A 104 -22.89 -45.92 9.80
C VAL A 104 -22.63 -46.68 11.11
N ASN A 105 -22.22 -45.99 12.20
CA ASN A 105 -21.94 -46.55 13.54
C ASN A 105 -21.24 -47.91 13.48
N CYS A 106 -19.98 -47.91 13.07
CA CYS A 106 -19.14 -49.12 13.10
C CYS A 106 -18.58 -49.35 14.52
N ASP A 107 -19.45 -49.57 15.51
CA ASP A 107 -19.04 -49.83 16.90
C ASP A 107 -18.49 -51.25 17.10
N ASP A 108 -18.72 -52.16 16.14
CA ASP A 108 -18.18 -53.52 16.14
C ASP A 108 -16.78 -53.56 15.53
N ALA A 109 -15.79 -53.99 16.32
CA ALA A 109 -14.39 -54.14 15.88
C ALA A 109 -14.20 -55.14 14.71
N ASP A 110 -15.18 -56.01 14.46
CA ASP A 110 -15.22 -57.02 13.39
C ASP A 110 -16.20 -56.67 12.24
N ALA A 111 -16.88 -55.51 12.28
CA ALA A 111 -17.81 -55.13 11.25
C ALA A 111 -17.08 -54.72 9.95
N ASP A 112 -17.40 -55.42 8.87
CA ASP A 112 -16.95 -55.05 7.52
C ASP A 112 -17.59 -53.71 7.13
N ILE A 113 -16.78 -52.66 7.20
CA ILE A 113 -17.15 -51.28 6.91
C ILE A 113 -17.75 -51.15 5.51
N ALA A 114 -17.17 -51.83 4.51
CA ALA A 114 -17.64 -51.74 3.14
C ALA A 114 -19.06 -52.30 3.01
N ARG A 115 -19.32 -53.44 3.67
CA ARG A 115 -20.66 -54.04 3.74
C ARG A 115 -21.65 -53.17 4.51
N SER A 116 -21.21 -52.53 5.59
CA SER A 116 -22.04 -51.66 6.42
C SER A 116 -22.47 -50.40 5.66
N ILE A 117 -21.53 -49.75 4.97
CA ILE A 117 -21.80 -48.63 4.06
C ILE A 117 -22.75 -49.07 2.94
N THR A 118 -22.46 -50.20 2.29
CA THR A 118 -23.32 -50.73 1.21
C THR A 118 -24.75 -50.97 1.70
N ARG A 119 -24.92 -51.56 2.90
CA ARG A 119 -26.24 -51.77 3.51
C ARG A 119 -26.92 -50.46 3.86
N PHE A 120 -26.20 -49.49 4.40
CA PHE A 120 -26.74 -48.18 4.73
C PHE A 120 -27.25 -47.45 3.49
N LEU A 121 -26.46 -47.39 2.42
CA LEU A 121 -26.79 -46.69 1.17
C LEU A 121 -27.97 -47.32 0.39
N ARG A 122 -28.30 -48.60 0.65
CA ARG A 122 -29.52 -49.23 0.10
C ARG A 122 -30.81 -48.61 0.61
N PHE A 123 -30.80 -48.09 1.84
CA PHE A 123 -31.99 -47.54 2.49
C PHE A 123 -31.93 -46.02 2.70
N HIS A 124 -30.74 -45.42 2.53
CA HIS A 124 -30.51 -43.99 2.71
C HIS A 124 -29.81 -43.41 1.47
N PRO A 125 -30.57 -42.97 0.45
CA PRO A 125 -29.97 -42.31 -0.70
C PRO A 125 -29.24 -41.05 -0.25
N ILE A 126 -28.06 -40.83 -0.82
CA ILE A 126 -27.24 -39.65 -0.55
C ILE A 126 -27.44 -38.60 -1.63
N ASN A 127 -27.22 -37.33 -1.28
CA ASN A 127 -27.11 -36.26 -2.27
C ASN A 127 -25.76 -36.41 -2.99
N GLU A 128 -25.77 -36.90 -4.23
CA GLU A 128 -24.57 -37.18 -5.02
C GLU A 128 -23.78 -35.91 -5.40
N PHE A 129 -24.43 -34.73 -5.34
CA PHE A 129 -23.78 -33.45 -5.64
C PHE A 129 -22.76 -33.05 -4.57
N GLU A 130 -22.94 -33.46 -3.30
CA GLU A 130 -21.99 -33.16 -2.22
C GLU A 130 -20.61 -33.81 -2.46
N PRO A 131 -20.49 -35.15 -2.59
CA PRO A 131 -19.20 -35.79 -2.87
C PRO A 131 -18.67 -35.41 -4.26
N PHE A 132 -19.54 -35.05 -5.22
CA PHE A 132 -19.11 -34.51 -6.50
C PHE A 132 -18.37 -33.19 -6.35
N PHE A 133 -18.97 -32.16 -5.73
CA PHE A 133 -18.31 -30.87 -5.56
C PHE A 133 -17.07 -30.95 -4.68
N GLU A 134 -17.10 -31.79 -3.64
CA GLU A 134 -15.93 -32.03 -2.82
C GLU A 134 -14.78 -32.66 -3.63
N SER A 135 -15.09 -33.59 -4.54
CA SER A 135 -14.08 -34.18 -5.43
C SER A 135 -13.42 -33.18 -6.39
N LEU A 136 -14.08 -32.05 -6.67
CA LEU A 136 -13.52 -30.91 -7.41
C LEU A 136 -12.64 -30.00 -6.54
N GLY A 137 -12.48 -30.32 -5.26
CA GLY A 137 -11.71 -29.53 -4.29
C GLY A 137 -12.47 -28.36 -3.65
N LEU A 138 -13.80 -28.28 -3.87
CA LEU A 138 -14.63 -27.27 -3.22
C LEU A 138 -14.93 -27.67 -1.77
N LYS A 139 -14.90 -26.70 -0.86
CA LYS A 139 -15.23 -26.93 0.55
C LYS A 139 -16.75 -26.88 0.77
N PRO A 140 -17.30 -27.53 1.82
CA PRO A 140 -18.74 -27.57 2.05
C PRO A 140 -19.46 -26.22 2.06
N TRP A 141 -18.83 -25.16 2.59
CA TRP A 141 -19.41 -23.81 2.59
C TRP A 141 -19.32 -23.13 1.21
N GLU A 142 -18.43 -23.57 0.32
CA GLU A 142 -18.29 -23.05 -1.04
C GLU A 142 -19.33 -23.65 -2.00
N TYR A 143 -19.82 -24.86 -1.75
CA TYR A 143 -20.80 -25.51 -2.62
C TYR A 143 -22.21 -25.65 -2.02
N SER A 144 -22.41 -25.39 -0.73
CA SER A 144 -23.72 -25.56 -0.07
C SER A 144 -24.85 -24.80 -0.76
N HIS A 145 -24.57 -23.59 -1.26
CA HIS A 145 -25.50 -22.75 -2.01
C HIS A 145 -25.63 -23.14 -3.50
N LEU A 146 -24.78 -24.05 -3.97
CA LEU A 146 -24.76 -24.55 -5.35
C LEU A 146 -25.55 -25.85 -5.51
N LEU A 147 -25.83 -26.55 -4.41
CA LEU A 147 -26.62 -27.79 -4.41
C LEU A 147 -28.01 -27.55 -5.02
N PRO A 148 -28.46 -28.38 -5.98
CA PRO A 148 -29.83 -28.33 -6.48
C PRO A 148 -30.84 -28.58 -5.35
N SER A 149 -31.97 -27.85 -5.37
CA SER A 149 -33.05 -28.05 -4.39
C SER A 149 -34.00 -29.19 -4.77
N ASP A 150 -34.03 -29.54 -6.06
CA ASP A 150 -34.99 -30.46 -6.69
C ASP A 150 -34.35 -31.76 -7.17
N LYS A 151 -33.02 -31.90 -7.07
CA LYS A 151 -32.26 -33.07 -7.55
C LYS A 151 -31.34 -33.59 -6.48
N MET A 152 -31.22 -34.92 -6.40
CA MET A 152 -30.31 -35.59 -5.48
C MET A 152 -29.28 -36.44 -6.22
N PHE A 153 -29.50 -36.75 -7.49
CA PHE A 153 -28.66 -37.65 -8.27
C PHE A 153 -28.04 -36.93 -9.47
N LEU A 154 -26.75 -37.16 -9.74
CA LEU A 154 -26.03 -36.50 -10.83
C LEU A 154 -26.60 -36.85 -12.21
N LYS A 155 -27.17 -38.04 -12.37
CA LYS A 155 -27.84 -38.46 -13.61
C LYS A 155 -29.06 -37.63 -13.97
N GLU A 156 -29.66 -36.94 -13.00
CA GLU A 156 -30.77 -36.00 -13.23
C GLU A 156 -30.28 -34.67 -13.86
N ASP A 157 -28.96 -34.50 -13.98
CA ASP A 157 -28.31 -33.38 -14.65
C ASP A 157 -27.35 -33.86 -15.74
N ALA A 158 -27.93 -34.29 -16.87
CA ALA A 158 -27.16 -34.82 -18.00
C ALA A 158 -26.17 -33.78 -18.56
N PHE A 159 -26.55 -32.50 -18.61
CA PHE A 159 -25.69 -31.43 -19.11
C PHE A 159 -24.49 -31.18 -18.20
N LEU A 160 -24.66 -31.24 -16.87
CA LEU A 160 -23.55 -31.15 -15.93
C LEU A 160 -22.48 -32.22 -16.22
N LEU A 161 -22.90 -33.48 -16.34
CA LEU A 161 -21.98 -34.60 -16.58
C LEU A 161 -21.33 -34.53 -17.96
N GLU A 162 -22.07 -34.13 -19.00
CA GLU A 162 -21.52 -33.97 -20.35
C GLU A 162 -20.46 -32.87 -20.40
N ASN A 163 -20.75 -31.69 -19.84
CA ASN A 163 -19.82 -30.56 -19.82
C ASN A 163 -18.60 -30.85 -18.93
N TYR A 164 -18.80 -31.53 -17.80
CA TYR A 164 -17.72 -32.04 -16.96
C TYR A 164 -16.79 -32.98 -17.77
N ASN A 165 -17.36 -33.96 -18.47
CA ASN A 165 -16.60 -34.89 -19.28
C ASN A 165 -15.87 -34.21 -20.44
N THR A 166 -16.49 -33.19 -21.03
CA THR A 166 -15.85 -32.37 -22.08
C THR A 166 -14.57 -31.73 -21.54
N PHE A 167 -14.60 -31.09 -20.37
CA PHE A 167 -13.40 -30.54 -19.75
C PHE A 167 -12.38 -31.60 -19.36
N TRP A 168 -12.83 -32.75 -18.85
CA TRP A 168 -11.95 -33.86 -18.47
C TRP A 168 -11.17 -34.40 -19.68
N ILE A 169 -11.86 -34.68 -20.77
CA ILE A 169 -11.27 -35.13 -22.04
C ILE A 169 -10.39 -34.02 -22.65
N TYR A 170 -10.74 -32.76 -22.40
CA TYR A 170 -9.90 -31.63 -22.77
C TYR A 170 -8.62 -31.52 -21.94
N GLY A 171 -8.51 -32.23 -20.81
CA GLY A 171 -7.31 -32.24 -19.98
C GLY A 171 -7.31 -31.18 -18.87
N ILE A 172 -8.46 -30.59 -18.54
CA ILE A 172 -8.61 -29.73 -17.38
C ILE A 172 -8.73 -30.61 -16.13
N GLY A 173 -7.94 -30.33 -15.09
CA GLY A 173 -7.91 -31.11 -13.86
C GLY A 173 -9.09 -30.84 -12.92
N LEU A 174 -9.34 -31.73 -11.96
CA LEU A 174 -10.47 -31.63 -11.01
C LEU A 174 -10.53 -30.30 -10.26
N LYS A 175 -9.41 -29.88 -9.69
CA LYS A 175 -9.32 -28.62 -8.92
C LYS A 175 -9.59 -27.40 -9.79
N GLN A 176 -9.11 -27.43 -11.03
CA GLN A 176 -9.34 -26.39 -12.02
C GLN A 176 -10.83 -26.35 -12.40
N MET A 177 -11.49 -27.50 -12.58
CA MET A 177 -12.94 -27.55 -12.79
C MET A 177 -13.73 -27.04 -11.59
N GLY A 178 -13.27 -27.28 -10.36
CA GLY A 178 -13.85 -26.67 -9.17
C GLY A 178 -13.84 -25.14 -9.23
N LYS A 179 -12.71 -24.55 -9.66
CA LYS A 179 -12.60 -23.10 -9.92
C LYS A 179 -13.59 -22.64 -11.00
N ILE A 180 -13.64 -23.32 -12.14
CA ILE A 180 -14.58 -23.02 -13.24
C ILE A 180 -16.03 -23.08 -12.73
N PHE A 181 -16.38 -24.08 -11.91
CA PHE A 181 -17.74 -24.21 -11.39
C PHE A 181 -18.13 -23.06 -10.47
N LYS A 182 -17.18 -22.56 -9.67
CA LYS A 182 -17.37 -21.42 -8.78
C LYS A 182 -17.52 -20.09 -9.53
N GLU A 183 -16.74 -19.90 -10.60
CA GLU A 183 -16.65 -18.61 -11.31
C GLU A 183 -17.57 -18.53 -12.54
N ALA A 184 -17.91 -19.66 -13.15
CA ALA A 184 -18.66 -19.73 -14.41
C ALA A 184 -19.57 -20.97 -14.45
N ARG A 185 -20.45 -21.10 -13.44
CA ARG A 185 -21.38 -22.23 -13.28
C ARG A 185 -22.23 -22.49 -14.52
N GLU A 186 -22.62 -21.44 -15.24
CA GLU A 186 -23.44 -21.50 -16.44
C GLU A 186 -22.84 -22.41 -17.51
N VAL A 187 -21.51 -22.52 -17.54
CA VAL A 187 -20.79 -23.35 -18.52
C VAL A 187 -21.12 -24.84 -18.37
N PHE A 188 -21.47 -25.29 -17.16
CA PHE A 188 -21.88 -26.66 -16.92
C PHE A 188 -23.34 -26.94 -17.30
N ARG A 189 -24.12 -25.90 -17.61
CA ARG A 189 -25.52 -25.99 -18.02
C ARG A 189 -25.72 -25.86 -19.52
N TYR A 190 -24.63 -25.80 -20.29
CA TYR A 190 -24.72 -25.74 -21.73
C TYR A 190 -25.31 -27.00 -22.33
N GLU A 191 -26.13 -26.81 -23.36
CA GLU A 191 -26.67 -27.90 -24.16
C GLU A 191 -25.56 -28.70 -24.83
N THR A 192 -25.90 -29.92 -25.23
CA THR A 192 -24.98 -30.89 -25.81
C THR A 192 -24.14 -30.28 -26.93
N GLY A 193 -22.81 -30.43 -26.82
CA GLY A 193 -21.85 -29.94 -27.81
C GLY A 193 -21.59 -28.42 -27.85
N VAL A 194 -22.32 -27.59 -27.10
CA VAL A 194 -22.09 -26.12 -27.07
C VAL A 194 -20.75 -25.78 -26.44
N LEU A 195 -20.39 -26.39 -25.31
CA LEU A 195 -19.10 -26.19 -24.66
C LEU A 195 -17.93 -26.59 -25.58
N ALA A 196 -18.02 -27.77 -26.21
CA ALA A 196 -17.02 -28.24 -27.15
C ALA A 196 -16.85 -27.28 -28.34
N SER A 197 -17.96 -26.75 -28.87
CA SER A 197 -17.94 -25.77 -29.96
C SER A 197 -17.28 -24.45 -29.55
N LYS A 198 -17.52 -23.98 -28.31
CA LYS A 198 -16.89 -22.77 -27.76
C LYS A 198 -15.39 -22.94 -27.57
N ILE A 199 -14.96 -24.06 -27.00
CA ILE A 199 -13.54 -24.40 -26.88
C ILE A 199 -12.90 -24.46 -28.27
N LYS A 200 -13.59 -25.09 -29.24
CA LYS A 200 -13.10 -25.20 -30.62
C LYS A 200 -12.94 -23.84 -31.29
N ALA A 201 -13.81 -22.88 -30.98
CA ALA A 201 -13.70 -21.54 -31.51
C ALA A 201 -12.40 -20.83 -31.08
N TYR A 202 -11.91 -21.07 -29.85
CA TYR A 202 -10.61 -20.58 -29.40
C TYR A 202 -9.44 -21.31 -30.06
N GLU A 203 -9.54 -22.63 -30.29
CA GLU A 203 -8.52 -23.37 -31.05
C GLU A 203 -8.39 -22.85 -32.49
N ASN A 204 -9.50 -22.44 -33.11
CA ASN A 204 -9.51 -21.88 -34.46
C ASN A 204 -8.75 -20.55 -34.58
N LEU A 205 -8.40 -19.90 -33.46
CA LEU A 205 -7.48 -18.76 -33.43
C LEU A 205 -6.00 -19.16 -33.60
N GLY A 206 -5.72 -20.46 -33.73
CA GLY A 206 -4.38 -21.03 -33.80
C GLY A 206 -3.77 -21.31 -32.42
N LEU A 207 -4.60 -21.35 -31.37
CA LEU A 207 -4.16 -21.63 -30.01
C LEU A 207 -3.95 -23.14 -29.80
N THR A 208 -2.90 -23.49 -29.06
CA THR A 208 -2.66 -24.88 -28.67
C THR A 208 -3.68 -25.31 -27.61
N LYS A 209 -3.98 -26.62 -27.54
CA LYS A 209 -4.90 -27.18 -26.53
C LYS A 209 -4.48 -26.82 -25.09
N SER A 210 -3.17 -26.83 -24.81
CA SER A 210 -2.58 -26.41 -23.54
C SER A 210 -2.83 -24.93 -23.23
N CYS A 211 -2.61 -24.06 -24.21
CA CYS A 211 -2.86 -22.62 -24.05
C CYS A 211 -4.35 -22.35 -23.79
N VAL A 212 -5.25 -22.96 -24.57
CA VAL A 212 -6.70 -22.81 -24.39
C VAL A 212 -7.14 -23.31 -23.01
N SER A 213 -6.63 -24.46 -22.54
CA SER A 213 -6.97 -24.95 -21.20
C SER A 213 -6.52 -23.97 -20.12
N LYS A 214 -5.31 -23.42 -20.20
CA LYS A 214 -4.83 -22.41 -19.24
C LYS A 214 -5.69 -21.15 -19.26
N ILE A 215 -6.01 -20.61 -20.43
CA ILE A 215 -6.84 -19.40 -20.55
C ILE A 215 -8.22 -19.64 -19.91
N ILE A 216 -8.85 -20.79 -20.15
CA ILE A 216 -10.13 -21.16 -19.53
C ILE A 216 -10.02 -21.22 -18.00
N VAL A 217 -8.95 -21.82 -17.46
CA VAL A 217 -8.75 -21.93 -16.00
C VAL A 217 -8.45 -20.57 -15.36
N CYS A 218 -7.69 -19.73 -16.05
CA CYS A 218 -7.33 -18.39 -15.61
C CYS A 218 -8.51 -17.41 -15.65
N ASN A 219 -9.41 -17.56 -16.63
CA ASN A 219 -10.61 -16.73 -16.76
C ASN A 219 -11.78 -17.57 -17.32
N PRO A 220 -12.50 -18.32 -16.46
CA PRO A 220 -13.60 -19.19 -16.88
C PRO A 220 -14.75 -18.46 -17.61
N SER A 221 -14.92 -17.17 -17.31
CA SER A 221 -15.99 -16.35 -17.88
C SER A 221 -15.87 -16.15 -19.40
N ILE A 222 -14.69 -16.40 -20.00
CA ILE A 222 -14.51 -16.35 -21.46
C ILE A 222 -15.38 -17.36 -22.22
N LEU A 223 -15.88 -18.39 -21.53
CA LEU A 223 -16.79 -19.37 -22.12
C LEU A 223 -18.26 -18.92 -22.03
N ILE A 224 -18.57 -17.86 -21.28
CA ILE A 224 -19.91 -17.31 -21.13
C ILE A 224 -20.21 -16.32 -22.25
N GLY A 225 -21.38 -16.44 -22.89
CA GLY A 225 -21.81 -15.50 -23.93
C GLY A 225 -21.07 -15.68 -25.25
N ASN A 226 -20.74 -14.58 -25.93
CA ASN A 226 -20.02 -14.60 -27.21
C ASN A 226 -18.50 -14.69 -27.00
N MET A 227 -17.75 -14.92 -28.08
CA MET A 227 -16.28 -14.92 -28.04
C MET A 227 -15.74 -13.60 -27.48
N ASN A 228 -14.68 -13.67 -26.68
CA ASN A 228 -14.07 -12.47 -26.10
C ASN A 228 -13.25 -11.71 -27.16
N ASP A 229 -13.81 -10.62 -27.67
CA ASP A 229 -13.17 -9.79 -28.71
C ASP A 229 -11.82 -9.19 -28.26
N GLU A 230 -11.65 -8.87 -26.96
CA GLU A 230 -10.40 -8.33 -26.45
C GLU A 230 -9.29 -9.39 -26.44
N LEU A 231 -9.59 -10.63 -26.09
CA LEU A 231 -8.65 -11.75 -26.19
C LEU A 231 -8.19 -11.93 -27.65
N VAL A 232 -9.11 -11.89 -28.62
CA VAL A 232 -8.75 -11.98 -30.05
C VAL A 232 -7.78 -10.88 -30.44
N LYS A 233 -8.07 -9.62 -30.06
CA LYS A 233 -7.18 -8.47 -30.33
C LYS A 233 -5.80 -8.63 -29.70
N VAL A 234 -5.71 -9.17 -28.48
CA VAL A 234 -4.43 -9.46 -27.81
C VAL A 234 -3.60 -10.42 -28.65
N PHE A 235 -4.16 -11.55 -29.07
CA PHE A 235 -3.43 -12.54 -29.84
C PHE A 235 -3.06 -12.06 -31.25
N GLU A 236 -3.94 -11.32 -31.93
CA GLU A 236 -3.62 -10.67 -33.21
C GLU A 236 -2.46 -9.67 -33.06
N MET A 237 -2.46 -8.89 -31.98
CA MET A 237 -1.40 -7.93 -31.71
C MET A 237 -0.07 -8.63 -31.42
N LEU A 238 -0.04 -9.64 -30.56
CA LEU A 238 1.16 -10.44 -30.27
C LEU A 238 1.72 -11.08 -31.54
N LYS A 239 0.85 -11.66 -32.38
CA LYS A 239 1.24 -12.20 -33.68
C LYS A 239 1.86 -11.14 -34.59
N SER A 240 1.30 -9.93 -34.62
CA SER A 240 1.83 -8.81 -35.42
C SER A 240 3.20 -8.29 -34.93
N ILE A 241 3.52 -8.51 -33.65
CA ILE A 241 4.82 -8.18 -33.02
C ILE A 241 5.85 -9.30 -33.26
N GLY A 242 5.41 -10.49 -33.69
CA GLY A 242 6.27 -11.67 -33.88
C GLY A 242 6.40 -12.53 -32.61
N ILE A 243 5.43 -12.44 -31.71
CA ILE A 243 5.33 -13.30 -30.51
C ILE A 243 4.36 -14.44 -30.84
N GLY A 244 4.86 -15.67 -30.72
CA GLY A 244 4.07 -16.88 -30.96
C GLY A 244 3.19 -17.25 -29.77
N VAL A 245 2.22 -18.13 -30.02
CA VAL A 245 1.30 -18.63 -28.98
C VAL A 245 2.03 -19.43 -27.90
N ASP A 246 3.06 -20.20 -28.29
CA ASP A 246 3.83 -21.02 -27.34
C ASP A 246 4.45 -20.17 -26.23
N TRP A 247 4.91 -18.95 -26.57
CA TRP A 247 5.43 -18.01 -25.59
C TRP A 247 4.35 -17.55 -24.60
N VAL A 248 3.10 -17.36 -25.05
CA VAL A 248 1.98 -17.01 -24.15
C VAL A 248 1.69 -18.18 -23.21
N ASP A 249 1.66 -19.40 -23.73
CA ASP A 249 1.44 -20.60 -22.93
C ASP A 249 2.51 -20.77 -21.83
N GLU A 250 3.77 -20.45 -22.13
CA GLU A 250 4.88 -20.50 -21.16
C GLU A 250 4.79 -19.42 -20.07
N ASN A 251 4.15 -18.28 -20.35
CA ASN A 251 4.14 -17.12 -19.44
C ASN A 251 2.82 -16.90 -18.70
N LEU A 252 1.75 -17.56 -19.11
CA LEU A 252 0.50 -17.60 -18.34
C LEU A 252 0.68 -18.44 -17.08
N SER A 253 0.47 -17.81 -15.92
CA SER A 253 0.44 -18.46 -14.62
C SER A 253 -0.98 -18.81 -14.22
N GLU A 254 -1.21 -20.09 -13.88
CA GLU A 254 -2.47 -20.55 -13.26
C GLU A 254 -2.60 -20.15 -11.79
N GLU A 255 -1.52 -19.66 -11.16
CA GLU A 255 -1.53 -19.17 -9.78
C GLU A 255 -2.12 -17.76 -9.67
N GLU A 256 -2.17 -17.01 -10.77
CA GLU A 256 -2.84 -15.71 -10.79
C GLU A 256 -4.36 -15.90 -10.70
N GLU A 257 -5.01 -15.10 -9.86
CA GLU A 257 -6.44 -15.24 -9.59
C GLU A 257 -7.26 -15.04 -10.88
N PHE A 258 -6.89 -14.05 -11.71
CA PHE A 258 -7.64 -13.61 -12.87
C PHE A 258 -6.80 -12.78 -13.87
N TYR A 259 -7.12 -12.90 -15.18
CA TYR A 259 -6.56 -12.03 -16.24
C TYR A 259 -7.66 -11.18 -16.91
N ASP A 260 -7.48 -9.85 -16.90
CA ASP A 260 -8.25 -8.89 -17.69
C ASP A 260 -7.59 -8.67 -19.06
N TRP A 261 -8.14 -9.35 -20.07
CA TRP A 261 -7.70 -9.23 -21.46
C TRP A 261 -7.82 -7.80 -22.02
N SER A 262 -8.75 -6.98 -21.53
CA SER A 262 -8.86 -5.58 -21.96
C SER A 262 -7.71 -4.73 -21.39
N SER A 263 -7.28 -4.99 -20.14
CA SER A 263 -6.11 -4.34 -19.56
C SER A 263 -4.84 -4.74 -20.30
N ILE A 264 -4.67 -6.03 -20.57
CA ILE A 264 -3.55 -6.56 -21.36
C ILE A 264 -3.49 -5.91 -22.74
N HIS A 265 -4.64 -5.81 -23.42
CA HIS A 265 -4.72 -5.15 -24.73
C HIS A 265 -4.32 -3.67 -24.66
N LYS A 266 -4.73 -2.93 -23.61
CA LYS A 266 -4.31 -1.53 -23.38
C LYS A 266 -2.80 -1.42 -23.17
N VAL A 267 -2.21 -2.36 -22.41
CA VAL A 267 -0.76 -2.40 -22.16
C VAL A 267 0.01 -2.65 -23.45
N LEU A 268 -0.40 -3.65 -24.23
CA LEU A 268 0.22 -3.94 -25.52
C LEU A 268 0.08 -2.78 -26.50
N SER A 269 -1.10 -2.14 -26.55
CA SER A 269 -1.33 -0.95 -27.36
C SER A 269 -0.43 0.21 -26.94
N LEU A 270 -0.32 0.48 -25.63
CA LEU A 270 0.58 1.50 -25.09
C LEU A 270 2.03 1.22 -25.47
N LEU A 271 2.51 -0.01 -25.28
CA LEU A 271 3.89 -0.36 -25.61
C LEU A 271 4.13 -0.27 -27.12
N ARG A 272 3.18 -0.69 -27.96
CA ARG A 272 3.23 -0.50 -29.42
C ARG A 272 3.27 0.97 -29.80
N ASP A 273 2.52 1.82 -29.11
CA ASP A 273 2.58 3.27 -29.30
C ASP A 273 3.91 3.84 -28.81
N LEU A 274 4.58 3.27 -27.81
CA LEU A 274 5.90 3.76 -27.38
C LEU A 274 7.03 3.34 -28.33
N PHE A 275 6.96 2.15 -28.93
CA PHE A 275 8.01 1.56 -29.74
C PHE A 275 7.63 1.53 -31.24
N PHE A 276 8.37 2.27 -32.07
CA PHE A 276 8.15 2.27 -33.53
C PHE A 276 8.62 0.98 -34.22
N ASN A 277 9.51 0.21 -33.58
CA ASN A 277 10.08 -1.01 -34.13
C ASN A 277 9.50 -2.24 -33.43
N ASN A 278 8.73 -3.05 -34.17
CA ASN A 278 8.14 -4.30 -33.66
C ASN A 278 9.19 -5.28 -33.11
N ASN A 279 10.40 -5.32 -33.67
CA ASN A 279 11.46 -6.20 -33.17
C ASN A 279 11.94 -5.77 -31.79
N GLU A 280 12.12 -4.47 -31.55
CA GLU A 280 12.51 -3.97 -30.22
C GLU A 280 11.41 -4.23 -29.18
N LEU A 281 10.15 -4.06 -29.57
CA LEU A 281 9.01 -4.37 -28.72
C LEU A 281 8.91 -5.86 -28.40
N CYS A 282 9.15 -6.71 -29.40
CA CYS A 282 9.20 -8.16 -29.23
C CYS A 282 10.27 -8.58 -28.22
N GLU A 283 11.50 -8.04 -28.36
CA GLU A 283 12.59 -8.31 -27.43
C GLU A 283 12.29 -7.81 -26.01
N LEU A 284 11.65 -6.63 -25.87
CA LEU A 284 11.23 -6.11 -24.56
C LEU A 284 10.24 -7.06 -23.88
N ILE A 285 9.18 -7.45 -24.58
CA ILE A 285 8.12 -8.29 -24.01
C ILE A 285 8.67 -9.67 -23.67
N LYS A 286 9.48 -10.27 -24.55
CA LYS A 286 10.14 -11.56 -24.28
C LYS A 286 11.05 -11.50 -23.07
N LYS A 287 11.81 -10.41 -22.91
CA LYS A 287 12.71 -10.20 -21.78
C LYS A 287 11.96 -9.95 -20.47
N HIS A 288 10.84 -9.24 -20.52
CA HIS A 288 10.03 -8.89 -19.35
C HIS A 288 8.53 -9.23 -19.54
N PRO A 289 8.16 -10.53 -19.57
CA PRO A 289 6.77 -10.97 -19.78
C PRO A 289 5.80 -10.40 -18.73
N ARG A 290 6.31 -10.18 -17.52
CA ARG A 290 5.58 -9.61 -16.39
C ARG A 290 5.08 -8.19 -16.65
N LEU A 291 5.66 -7.43 -17.60
CA LEU A 291 5.09 -6.15 -17.99
C LEU A 291 3.68 -6.28 -18.58
N VAL A 292 3.37 -7.44 -19.17
CA VAL A 292 2.08 -7.72 -19.82
C VAL A 292 1.16 -8.51 -18.91
N PHE A 293 1.68 -9.54 -18.24
CA PHE A 293 0.86 -10.51 -17.51
C PHE A 293 0.69 -10.21 -16.01
N GLU A 294 1.70 -9.66 -15.32
CA GLU A 294 1.63 -9.42 -13.87
C GLU A 294 0.48 -8.46 -13.55
N ASP A 295 -0.51 -8.94 -12.79
CA ASP A 295 -1.73 -8.20 -12.47
C ASP A 295 -2.37 -7.61 -13.75
N SER A 296 -2.44 -8.41 -14.83
CA SER A 296 -2.96 -8.00 -16.15
C SER A 296 -2.31 -6.74 -16.74
N GLY A 297 -1.04 -6.52 -16.38
CA GLY A 297 -0.21 -5.40 -16.84
C GLY A 297 -0.63 -4.05 -16.28
N GLU A 298 -1.51 -4.02 -15.26
CA GLU A 298 -1.94 -2.78 -14.61
C GLU A 298 -0.75 -1.95 -14.12
N TRP A 299 0.26 -2.59 -13.53
CA TRP A 299 1.46 -1.89 -13.05
C TRP A 299 2.26 -1.23 -14.17
N THR A 300 2.22 -1.76 -15.39
CA THR A 300 2.85 -1.12 -16.55
C THR A 300 2.11 0.15 -16.96
N LEU A 301 0.77 0.13 -16.94
CA LEU A 301 -0.04 1.34 -17.13
C LEU A 301 0.23 2.36 -16.01
N PHE A 302 0.34 1.90 -14.76
CA PHE A 302 0.70 2.74 -13.62
C PHE A 302 2.08 3.39 -13.79
N LEU A 303 3.09 2.64 -14.24
CA LEU A 303 4.43 3.17 -14.52
C LEU A 303 4.38 4.27 -15.57
N ALA A 304 3.77 4.00 -16.72
CA ALA A 304 3.68 4.96 -17.81
C ALA A 304 2.90 6.21 -17.39
N GLY A 305 1.77 6.04 -16.70
CA GLY A 305 0.97 7.14 -16.17
C GLY A 305 1.72 7.98 -15.13
N PHE A 306 2.46 7.33 -14.22
CA PHE A 306 3.24 8.01 -13.19
C PHE A 306 4.35 8.87 -13.80
N LEU A 307 5.13 8.31 -14.72
CA LEU A 307 6.22 9.02 -15.40
C LEU A 307 5.69 10.13 -16.31
N THR A 308 4.59 9.90 -17.04
CA THR A 308 3.94 10.94 -17.85
C THR A 308 3.46 12.11 -16.99
N LYS A 309 2.87 11.84 -15.81
CA LYS A 309 2.46 12.89 -14.86
C LYS A 309 3.65 13.68 -14.30
N LEU A 310 4.83 13.08 -14.22
CA LEU A 310 6.09 13.74 -13.86
C LEU A 310 6.73 14.51 -15.03
N GLY A 311 6.10 14.46 -16.21
CA GLY A 311 6.50 15.22 -17.39
C GLY A 311 7.33 14.42 -18.39
N SER A 312 7.50 13.10 -18.22
CA SER A 312 8.23 12.29 -19.19
C SER A 312 7.60 12.35 -20.58
N SER A 313 8.43 12.60 -21.59
CA SER A 313 8.06 12.54 -22.99
C SER A 313 7.93 11.08 -23.47
N ARG A 314 7.35 10.89 -24.65
CA ARG A 314 7.28 9.57 -25.30
C ARG A 314 8.67 8.93 -25.48
N SER A 315 9.68 9.69 -25.85
CA SER A 315 11.05 9.18 -26.02
C SER A 315 11.70 8.79 -24.70
N GLU A 316 11.45 9.55 -23.62
CA GLU A 316 11.93 9.23 -22.28
C GLU A 316 11.26 7.97 -21.73
N LEU A 317 9.95 7.80 -21.95
CA LEU A 317 9.22 6.56 -21.62
C LEU A 317 9.76 5.36 -22.39
N CYS A 318 9.96 5.49 -23.70
CA CYS A 318 10.56 4.43 -24.51
C CYS A 318 11.97 4.06 -23.98
N SER A 319 12.81 5.04 -23.67
CA SER A 319 14.13 4.80 -23.07
C SER A 319 14.04 4.12 -21.71
N PHE A 320 13.04 4.46 -20.89
CA PHE A 320 12.81 3.81 -19.59
C PHE A 320 12.47 2.34 -19.77
N PHE A 321 11.49 2.00 -20.61
CA PHE A 321 11.09 0.62 -20.85
C PHE A 321 12.20 -0.20 -21.54
N ARG A 322 12.97 0.40 -22.45
CA ARG A 322 14.15 -0.27 -23.05
C ARG A 322 15.18 -0.65 -21.98
N LYS A 323 15.32 0.18 -20.95
CA LYS A 323 16.21 -0.06 -19.80
C LYS A 323 15.42 -0.53 -18.58
N PHE A 324 14.32 -1.25 -18.78
CA PHE A 324 13.49 -1.68 -17.67
C PHE A 324 14.34 -2.52 -16.70
N PRO A 325 14.32 -2.20 -15.39
CA PRO A 325 15.13 -2.93 -14.42
C PRO A 325 14.69 -4.39 -14.28
N GLU A 326 15.61 -5.29 -13.93
CA GLU A 326 15.34 -6.71 -13.66
C GLU A 326 14.59 -6.91 -12.32
N VAL A 327 13.40 -6.32 -12.20
CA VAL A 327 12.50 -6.37 -11.04
C VAL A 327 11.05 -6.47 -11.51
N GLN A 328 10.16 -6.94 -10.63
CA GLN A 328 8.71 -6.94 -10.87
C GLN A 328 8.17 -5.53 -11.11
N ALA A 329 7.15 -5.40 -11.97
CA ALA A 329 6.57 -4.10 -12.31
C ALA A 329 5.99 -3.41 -11.07
N LYS A 330 5.28 -4.16 -10.23
CA LYS A 330 4.75 -3.70 -8.94
C LYS A 330 5.84 -3.18 -8.00
N LYS A 331 6.97 -3.89 -7.93
CA LYS A 331 8.11 -3.49 -7.10
C LYS A 331 8.79 -2.23 -7.64
N CYS A 332 8.91 -2.12 -8.96
CA CYS A 332 9.41 -0.93 -9.64
C CYS A 332 8.55 0.31 -9.30
N VAL A 333 7.22 0.20 -9.40
CA VAL A 333 6.28 1.27 -9.01
C VAL A 333 6.46 1.65 -7.55
N SER A 334 6.54 0.67 -6.65
CA SER A 334 6.74 0.93 -5.22
C SER A 334 8.03 1.68 -4.94
N ASN A 335 9.13 1.32 -5.60
CA ASN A 335 10.43 1.99 -5.43
C ASN A 335 10.41 3.42 -5.98
N LEU A 336 9.86 3.63 -7.19
CA LEU A 336 9.70 4.96 -7.78
C LEU A 336 8.82 5.86 -6.90
N ARG A 337 7.72 5.32 -6.39
CA ARG A 337 6.85 6.01 -5.43
C ARG A 337 7.61 6.40 -4.17
N HIS A 338 8.39 5.47 -3.62
CA HIS A 338 9.20 5.75 -2.44
C HIS A 338 10.25 6.84 -2.70
N GLY A 339 10.93 6.79 -3.85
CA GLY A 339 11.86 7.82 -4.29
C GLY A 339 11.22 9.19 -4.43
N PHE A 340 10.00 9.26 -4.97
CA PHE A 340 9.27 10.52 -5.09
C PHE A 340 8.92 11.10 -3.73
N LEU A 341 8.42 10.27 -2.81
CA LEU A 341 8.13 10.69 -1.45
C LEU A 341 9.39 11.07 -0.67
N PHE A 342 10.50 10.37 -0.91
CA PHE A 342 11.81 10.69 -0.34
C PHE A 342 12.24 12.11 -0.75
N LEU A 343 12.24 12.41 -2.05
CA LEU A 343 12.64 13.72 -2.57
C LEU A 343 11.70 14.84 -2.09
N ASN A 344 10.40 14.57 -2.04
CA ASN A 344 9.42 15.51 -1.50
C ASN A 344 9.63 15.79 0.01
N GLN A 345 9.96 14.78 0.81
CA GLN A 345 10.20 14.93 2.26
C GLN A 345 11.46 15.73 2.57
N ILE A 346 12.49 15.65 1.74
CA ILE A 346 13.69 16.49 1.87
C ILE A 346 13.48 17.91 1.29
N LYS A 347 12.26 18.23 0.83
CA LYS A 347 11.87 19.53 0.24
C LYS A 347 12.62 19.86 -1.05
N MET A 348 12.91 18.85 -1.87
CA MET A 348 13.40 19.05 -3.23
C MET A 348 12.37 19.81 -4.06
N GLU A 349 12.81 20.71 -4.94
CA GLU A 349 11.92 21.47 -5.83
C GLU A 349 11.25 20.55 -6.86
N CYS A 350 9.99 20.83 -7.21
CA CYS A 350 9.21 19.98 -8.11
C CYS A 350 9.89 19.78 -9.47
N ASP A 351 10.48 20.84 -10.03
CA ASP A 351 11.14 20.79 -11.34
C ASP A 351 12.38 19.88 -11.30
N GLU A 352 13.13 19.90 -10.18
CA GLU A 352 14.27 19.01 -9.95
C GLU A 352 13.83 17.56 -9.77
N ILE A 353 12.74 17.31 -9.03
CA ILE A 353 12.14 15.97 -8.93
C ILE A 353 11.79 15.47 -10.33
N SER A 354 11.10 16.26 -11.13
CA SER A 354 10.74 15.91 -12.51
C SER A 354 11.98 15.60 -13.36
N LYS A 355 13.03 16.42 -13.32
CA LYS A 355 14.29 16.16 -14.04
C LYS A 355 14.91 14.83 -13.66
N ILE A 356 14.98 14.53 -12.36
CA ILE A 356 15.56 13.27 -11.86
C ILE A 356 14.75 12.07 -12.40
N PHE A 357 13.43 12.09 -12.28
CA PHE A 357 12.60 10.96 -12.75
C PHE A 357 12.66 10.78 -14.27
N ARG A 358 12.78 11.85 -15.06
CA ARG A 358 12.88 11.74 -16.52
C ARG A 358 14.16 11.03 -16.97
N SER A 359 15.26 11.23 -16.26
CA SER A 359 16.58 10.70 -16.63
C SER A 359 16.96 9.40 -15.90
N HIS A 360 16.43 9.17 -14.69
CA HIS A 360 16.97 8.18 -13.76
C HIS A 360 15.95 7.15 -13.24
N SER A 361 14.72 7.12 -13.79
CA SER A 361 13.67 6.20 -13.33
C SER A 361 14.04 4.72 -13.43
N SER A 362 14.85 4.32 -14.41
CA SER A 362 15.24 2.91 -14.58
C SER A 362 15.91 2.35 -13.30
N TRP A 363 16.99 2.98 -12.82
CA TRP A 363 17.68 2.50 -11.62
C TRP A 363 16.94 2.88 -10.33
N LEU A 364 16.21 4.01 -10.31
CA LEU A 364 15.36 4.37 -9.16
C LEU A 364 14.28 3.31 -8.93
N GLY A 365 13.71 2.75 -10.00
CA GLY A 365 12.76 1.64 -9.93
C GLY A 365 13.38 0.34 -9.40
N ALA A 366 14.68 0.13 -9.58
CA ALA A 366 15.39 -1.01 -9.00
C ALA A 366 15.79 -0.80 -7.53
N CYS A 367 15.82 0.45 -7.05
CA CYS A 367 16.49 0.85 -5.82
C CYS A 367 15.51 1.12 -4.65
N PRO A 368 15.44 0.24 -3.63
CA PRO A 368 14.72 0.54 -2.41
C PRO A 368 15.53 1.49 -1.52
N LEU A 369 15.18 2.78 -1.48
CA LEU A 369 15.91 3.78 -0.69
C LEU A 369 15.61 3.68 0.82
N LYS A 370 16.56 4.14 1.64
CA LYS A 370 16.32 4.34 3.09
C LYS A 370 15.36 5.52 3.32
N LYS A 371 14.65 5.49 4.46
CA LYS A 371 13.78 6.59 4.89
C LYS A 371 14.59 7.90 5.08
N PRO A 372 14.06 9.07 4.70
CA PRO A 372 14.77 10.35 4.81
C PRO A 372 15.36 10.65 6.19
N LYS A 373 14.58 10.46 7.27
CA LYS A 373 15.07 10.71 8.64
C LYS A 373 16.32 9.88 8.97
N THR A 374 16.22 8.57 8.76
CA THR A 374 17.34 7.63 9.00
C THR A 374 18.56 7.96 8.15
N LEU A 375 18.36 8.44 6.92
CA LEU A 375 19.46 8.81 6.06
C LEU A 375 20.14 10.11 6.52
N LEU A 376 19.37 11.14 6.85
CA LEU A 376 19.89 12.42 7.37
C LEU A 376 20.71 12.19 8.65
N ASP A 377 20.21 11.35 9.55
CA ASP A 377 20.91 11.00 10.80
C ASP A 377 22.23 10.27 10.52
N ARG A 378 22.26 9.34 9.56
CA ARG A 378 23.47 8.56 9.21
C ARG A 378 24.51 9.38 8.45
N LEU A 379 24.05 10.25 7.56
CA LEU A 379 24.93 11.15 6.79
C LEU A 379 25.40 12.35 7.63
N ASN A 380 24.73 12.62 8.76
CA ASN A 380 24.92 13.82 9.58
C ASN A 380 24.79 15.12 8.76
N VAL A 381 23.74 15.22 7.94
CA VAL A 381 23.49 16.39 7.08
C VAL A 381 22.06 16.90 7.18
N GLY A 382 21.87 18.19 6.91
CA GLY A 382 20.55 18.80 6.74
C GLY A 382 19.95 18.52 5.35
N THR A 383 18.64 18.74 5.22
CA THR A 383 17.91 18.49 3.96
C THR A 383 18.41 19.33 2.78
N ARG A 384 18.83 20.58 3.02
CA ARG A 384 19.36 21.47 1.96
C ARG A 384 20.62 20.90 1.31
N ARG A 385 21.60 20.49 2.14
CA ARG A 385 22.85 19.90 1.66
C ARG A 385 22.61 18.57 0.95
N LEU A 386 21.70 17.75 1.47
CA LEU A 386 21.32 16.51 0.80
C LEU A 386 20.69 16.78 -0.57
N CYS A 387 19.85 17.82 -0.69
CA CYS A 387 19.30 18.22 -1.99
C CYS A 387 20.39 18.63 -2.98
N GLN A 388 21.38 19.43 -2.54
CA GLN A 388 22.50 19.85 -3.39
C GLN A 388 23.29 18.65 -3.92
N ILE A 389 23.63 17.69 -3.06
CA ILE A 389 24.35 16.47 -3.45
C ILE A 389 23.56 15.69 -4.51
N ILE A 390 22.25 15.55 -4.33
CA ILE A 390 21.39 14.84 -5.30
C ILE A 390 21.28 15.62 -6.62
N GLN A 391 21.24 16.95 -6.57
CA GLN A 391 21.19 17.78 -7.78
C GLN A 391 22.50 17.71 -8.57
N GLU A 392 23.65 17.69 -7.88
CA GLU A 392 24.97 17.54 -8.51
C GLU A 392 25.15 16.14 -9.10
N ASN A 393 24.76 15.10 -8.38
CA ASN A 393 24.83 13.72 -8.83
C ASN A 393 23.68 12.87 -8.27
N PRO A 394 22.60 12.67 -9.03
CA PRO A 394 21.48 11.81 -8.61
C PRO A 394 21.88 10.36 -8.33
N GLU A 395 22.96 9.87 -8.94
CA GLU A 395 23.41 8.49 -8.76
C GLU A 395 23.94 8.19 -7.36
N GLU A 396 24.31 9.21 -6.58
CA GLU A 396 24.68 9.04 -5.15
C GLU A 396 23.60 8.32 -4.35
N MET A 397 22.34 8.46 -4.75
CA MET A 397 21.23 7.76 -4.10
C MET A 397 21.34 6.23 -4.17
N LYS A 398 22.08 5.67 -5.14
CA LYS A 398 22.36 4.22 -5.22
C LYS A 398 23.12 3.74 -3.97
N ASN A 399 23.96 4.60 -3.39
CA ASN A 399 24.72 4.30 -2.16
C ASN A 399 23.82 4.29 -0.91
N TRP A 400 22.58 4.77 -1.02
CA TRP A 400 21.62 4.88 0.10
C TRP A 400 20.52 3.82 0.04
N THR A 401 20.73 2.78 -0.75
CA THR A 401 19.84 1.62 -0.84
C THR A 401 19.73 0.91 0.52
N MET A 402 18.56 0.32 0.79
CA MET A 402 18.34 -0.57 1.91
C MET A 402 19.37 -1.71 1.90
N GLY A 403 19.88 -2.10 3.07
CA GLY A 403 20.96 -3.10 3.21
C GLY A 403 22.38 -2.54 3.13
N LEU A 404 22.62 -1.41 2.44
CA LEU A 404 23.96 -0.80 2.38
C LEU A 404 24.31 -0.01 3.64
N LYS A 405 25.60 -0.03 4.02
CA LYS A 405 26.16 0.84 5.07
C LYS A 405 26.38 2.23 4.50
N VAL A 406 25.91 3.24 5.23
CA VAL A 406 26.04 4.66 4.87
C VAL A 406 26.95 5.31 5.89
N GLN A 407 28.00 5.98 5.40
CA GLN A 407 28.96 6.71 6.23
C GLN A 407 28.58 8.19 6.33
N PRO A 408 28.92 8.88 7.44
CA PRO A 408 28.75 10.31 7.55
C PRO A 408 29.49 11.07 6.45
N LEU A 409 28.91 12.15 5.95
CA LEU A 409 29.57 13.04 4.99
C LEU A 409 30.51 14.00 5.73
N PRO A 410 31.62 14.44 5.10
CA PRO A 410 32.55 15.37 5.73
C PRO A 410 31.85 16.67 6.11
N SER A 411 32.09 17.20 7.31
CA SER A 411 31.49 18.45 7.78
C SER A 411 31.97 19.63 6.94
N THR A 412 31.06 20.45 6.40
CA THR A 412 31.37 21.60 5.54
C THR A 412 31.98 22.81 6.27
N GLY A 413 32.40 22.69 7.54
CA GLY A 413 32.79 23.84 8.38
C GLY A 413 31.63 24.80 8.72
N GLU A 414 30.47 24.66 8.07
CA GLU A 414 29.25 25.42 8.33
C GLU A 414 28.73 25.25 9.77
N GLU A 415 28.91 24.07 10.35
CA GLU A 415 28.51 23.80 11.72
C GLU A 415 29.47 24.45 12.73
N GLU A 416 30.74 24.56 12.37
CA GLU A 416 31.76 25.24 13.17
C GLU A 416 31.58 26.77 13.11
N THR A 417 31.38 27.32 11.91
CA THR A 417 31.03 28.74 11.72
C THR A 417 29.70 29.10 12.38
N SER A 418 28.66 28.24 12.31
CA SER A 418 27.40 28.48 13.01
C SER A 418 27.57 28.42 14.54
N ARG A 419 28.45 27.56 15.06
CA ARG A 419 28.80 27.52 16.49
C ARG A 419 29.54 28.80 16.90
N LEU A 420 30.55 29.21 16.14
CA LEU A 420 31.31 30.44 16.35
C LEU A 420 30.39 31.68 16.34
N MET A 421 29.50 31.80 15.35
CA MET A 421 28.53 32.90 15.29
C MET A 421 27.58 32.91 16.50
N LYS A 422 27.18 31.73 16.99
CA LYS A 422 26.32 31.64 18.18
C LYS A 422 27.09 32.04 19.44
N THR A 423 28.35 31.63 19.57
CA THR A 423 29.24 32.07 20.64
C THR A 423 29.40 33.59 20.59
N GLN A 424 29.72 34.15 19.43
CA GLN A 424 29.88 35.60 19.24
C GLN A 424 28.61 36.38 19.60
N PHE A 425 27.44 35.90 19.16
CA PHE A 425 26.16 36.51 19.51
C PHE A 425 25.94 36.57 21.03
N LEU A 426 26.23 35.48 21.76
CA LEU A 426 26.07 35.45 23.21
C LEU A 426 27.11 36.33 23.92
N LEU A 427 28.35 36.41 23.42
CA LEU A 427 29.34 37.37 23.92
C LEU A 427 28.83 38.82 23.77
N ASN A 428 28.24 39.15 22.62
CA ASN A 428 27.65 40.47 22.36
C ASN A 428 26.43 40.78 23.27
N LEU A 429 25.73 39.76 23.77
CA LEU A 429 24.67 39.90 24.77
C LEU A 429 25.20 40.11 26.21
N GLY A 430 26.51 39.95 26.42
CA GLY A 430 27.18 40.14 27.71
C GLY A 430 27.46 38.86 28.48
N TYR A 431 27.30 37.68 27.87
CA TYR A 431 27.70 36.42 28.50
C TYR A 431 29.22 36.27 28.47
N LYS A 432 29.80 35.74 29.55
CA LYS A 432 31.24 35.48 29.63
C LYS A 432 31.58 34.14 28.98
N GLU A 433 32.60 34.12 28.13
CA GLU A 433 33.09 32.90 27.50
C GLU A 433 33.43 31.82 28.53
N ASN A 434 33.10 30.56 28.23
CA ASN A 434 33.36 29.39 29.09
C ASN A 434 32.80 29.49 30.53
N SER A 435 31.77 30.31 30.74
CA SER A 435 31.04 30.36 32.02
C SER A 435 29.86 29.38 32.04
N GLU A 436 29.43 28.93 33.22
CA GLU A 436 28.21 28.15 33.34
C GLU A 436 26.96 28.89 32.83
N ASP A 437 26.95 30.23 32.95
CA ASP A 437 25.88 31.06 32.41
C ASP A 437 25.81 31.02 30.89
N MET A 438 26.96 30.97 30.21
CA MET A 438 27.05 30.79 28.76
C MET A 438 26.49 29.42 28.36
N GLU A 439 26.85 28.34 29.08
CA GLU A 439 26.30 27.01 28.82
C GLU A 439 24.77 26.97 28.99
N ARG A 440 24.26 27.63 30.04
CA ARG A 440 22.82 27.80 30.25
C ARG A 440 22.18 28.63 29.12
N ALA A 441 22.85 29.67 28.65
CA ALA A 441 22.37 30.53 27.57
C ALA A 441 22.30 29.78 26.23
N VAL A 442 23.31 28.99 25.88
CA VAL A 442 23.32 28.16 24.65
C VAL A 442 22.09 27.26 24.56
N LYS A 443 21.61 26.73 25.70
CA LYS A 443 20.39 25.91 25.79
C LYS A 443 19.10 26.74 25.69
N LYS A 444 19.10 27.96 26.22
CA LYS A 444 17.94 28.89 26.20
C LYS A 444 17.71 29.51 24.82
N PHE A 445 18.79 29.95 24.15
CA PHE A 445 18.76 30.52 22.81
C PHE A 445 18.77 29.41 21.76
N ARG A 446 17.58 29.08 21.22
CA ARG A 446 17.43 28.04 20.19
C ARG A 446 17.56 28.64 18.80
N GLY A 447 18.35 28.01 17.93
CA GLY A 447 18.60 28.47 16.55
C GLY A 447 20.08 28.70 16.23
N ARG A 448 20.35 29.11 14.99
CA ARG A 448 21.68 29.44 14.48
C ARG A 448 22.07 30.87 14.90
N GLY A 449 23.36 31.11 15.15
CA GLY A 449 23.85 32.42 15.59
C GLY A 449 23.48 33.57 14.65
N SER A 450 23.58 33.35 13.33
CA SER A 450 23.19 34.33 12.31
C SER A 450 21.70 34.67 12.32
N GLU A 451 20.82 33.68 12.54
CA GLU A 451 19.36 33.91 12.63
C GLU A 451 19.00 34.69 13.90
N LEU A 452 19.67 34.38 15.02
CA LEU A 452 19.49 35.10 16.28
C LEU A 452 19.93 36.56 16.13
N GLN A 453 21.09 36.81 15.51
CA GLN A 453 21.57 38.15 15.21
C GLN A 453 20.61 38.91 14.28
N GLN A 454 20.17 38.29 13.18
CA GLN A 454 19.21 38.92 12.26
C GLN A 454 17.91 39.35 12.97
N ARG A 455 17.37 38.50 13.86
CA ARG A 455 16.15 38.80 14.62
C ARG A 455 16.39 39.87 15.68
N PHE A 456 17.58 39.90 16.27
CA PHE A 456 17.99 40.97 17.18
C PHE A 456 18.07 42.31 16.42
N ASP A 457 18.74 42.33 15.28
CA ASP A 457 18.89 43.52 14.43
C ASP A 457 17.53 44.02 13.94
N PHE A 458 16.60 43.11 13.62
CA PHE A 458 15.22 43.46 13.30
C PHE A 458 14.55 44.23 14.44
N LEU A 459 14.64 43.75 15.68
CA LEU A 459 14.06 44.46 16.84
C LEU A 459 14.67 45.86 17.02
N VAL A 460 15.96 46.02 16.77
CA VAL A 460 16.63 47.34 16.79
C VAL A 460 16.14 48.21 15.64
N SER A 461 15.94 47.65 14.44
CA SER A 461 15.46 48.37 13.25
C SER A 461 14.05 48.94 13.40
N LEU A 462 13.24 48.40 14.33
CA LEU A 462 11.93 48.95 14.70
C LEU A 462 12.03 50.27 15.49
N GLY A 463 13.23 50.74 15.83
CA GLY A 463 13.47 51.97 16.56
C GLY A 463 13.60 51.80 18.08
N LEU A 464 13.73 50.56 18.57
CA LEU A 464 14.04 50.28 19.99
C LEU A 464 15.53 50.52 20.27
N ASN A 465 15.85 51.02 21.46
CA ASN A 465 17.24 51.17 21.89
C ASN A 465 17.91 49.80 22.02
N GLU A 466 19.09 49.62 21.45
CA GLU A 466 19.85 48.37 21.49
C GLU A 466 20.07 47.84 22.92
N LYS A 467 20.28 48.73 23.90
CA LYS A 467 20.42 48.34 25.32
C LYS A 467 19.14 47.73 25.86
N ASP A 468 17.99 48.31 25.52
CA ASP A 468 16.69 47.81 25.95
C ASP A 468 16.39 46.47 25.27
N VAL A 469 16.69 46.33 23.97
CA VAL A 469 16.55 45.07 23.23
C VAL A 469 17.42 43.98 23.86
N ARG A 470 18.66 44.29 24.25
CA ARG A 470 19.54 43.36 24.97
C ARG A 470 18.91 42.90 26.28
N CYS A 471 18.35 43.81 27.09
CA CYS A 471 17.64 43.47 28.32
C CYS A 471 16.40 42.61 28.06
N MET A 472 15.59 42.96 27.06
CA MET A 472 14.40 42.22 26.65
C MET A 472 14.74 40.77 26.28
N VAL A 473 15.75 40.60 25.44
CA VAL A 473 16.18 39.31 24.90
C VAL A 473 16.86 38.45 25.98
N ASN A 474 17.64 39.05 26.88
CA ASN A 474 18.22 38.31 28.01
C ASN A 474 17.14 37.84 29.00
N ALA A 475 16.10 38.65 29.24
CA ALA A 475 14.96 38.26 30.08
C ALA A 475 14.09 37.18 29.41
N PHE A 476 13.85 37.31 28.10
CA PHE A 476 12.99 36.42 27.33
C PHE A 476 13.64 35.97 26.01
N PRO A 477 14.59 35.01 26.04
CA PRO A 477 15.29 34.53 24.84
C PRO A 477 14.36 33.97 23.76
N GLN A 478 13.16 33.51 24.15
CA GLN A 478 12.15 32.95 23.24
C GLN A 478 11.60 33.97 22.24
N ILE A 479 11.79 35.28 22.46
CA ILE A 479 11.43 36.30 21.47
C ILE A 479 12.18 36.03 20.15
N LEU A 480 13.48 35.70 20.24
CA LEU A 480 14.30 35.40 19.07
C LEU A 480 14.06 34.01 18.48
N CYS A 481 13.15 33.20 19.03
CA CYS A 481 12.74 31.94 18.41
C CYS A 481 11.66 32.13 17.34
N GLN A 482 11.12 33.35 17.19
CA GLN A 482 10.06 33.67 16.23
C GLN A 482 10.63 34.22 14.92
N THR A 483 9.90 34.04 13.82
CA THR A 483 10.29 34.59 12.51
C THR A 483 10.10 36.11 12.49
N SER A 484 10.89 36.82 11.68
CA SER A 484 10.79 38.28 11.55
C SER A 484 9.39 38.72 11.11
N ASP A 485 8.79 38.04 10.13
CA ASP A 485 7.41 38.32 9.67
C ASP A 485 6.37 38.23 10.80
N LEU A 486 6.55 37.27 11.72
CA LEU A 486 5.63 37.10 12.85
C LEU A 486 5.85 38.18 13.92
N LEU A 487 7.10 38.57 14.15
CA LEU A 487 7.42 39.68 15.05
C LEU A 487 6.87 41.00 14.49
N GLU A 488 7.01 41.24 13.18
CA GLU A 488 6.45 42.39 12.48
C GLU A 488 4.93 42.45 12.65
N ALA A 489 4.21 41.37 12.33
CA ALA A 489 2.76 41.31 12.48
C ALA A 489 2.29 41.58 13.92
N LYS A 490 3.06 41.16 14.93
CA LYS A 490 2.76 41.44 16.34
C LYS A 490 3.01 42.88 16.73
N VAL A 491 4.09 43.46 16.22
CA VAL A 491 4.45 44.86 16.45
C VAL A 491 3.41 45.75 15.79
N ASP A 492 3.04 45.47 14.55
CA ASP A 492 2.01 46.18 13.80
C ASP A 492 0.66 46.12 14.51
N TYR A 493 0.25 44.95 15.00
CA TYR A 493 -0.99 44.82 15.76
C TYR A 493 -1.01 45.71 17.01
N ILE A 494 0.07 45.71 17.81
CA ILE A 494 0.11 46.51 19.05
C ILE A 494 0.27 48.00 18.77
N VAL A 495 1.12 48.38 17.81
CA VAL A 495 1.50 49.78 17.59
C VAL A 495 0.58 50.46 16.59
N LYS A 496 0.35 49.85 15.42
CA LYS A 496 -0.45 50.45 14.34
C LYS A 496 -1.95 50.27 14.59
N GLU A 497 -2.40 49.07 14.97
CA GLU A 497 -3.84 48.81 15.14
C GLU A 497 -4.35 49.26 16.51
N LEU A 498 -3.63 48.94 17.60
CA LEU A 498 -4.06 49.28 18.96
C LEU A 498 -3.53 50.63 19.47
N GLY A 499 -2.61 51.27 18.75
CA GLY A 499 -2.10 52.61 19.07
C GLY A 499 -1.15 52.70 20.27
N TYR A 500 -0.59 51.58 20.75
CA TYR A 500 0.36 51.60 21.87
C TYR A 500 1.76 52.05 21.43
N PRO A 501 2.52 52.74 22.29
CA PRO A 501 3.89 53.14 21.96
C PRO A 501 4.84 51.94 21.94
N LEU A 502 5.92 52.03 21.15
CA LEU A 502 6.98 51.00 21.07
C LEU A 502 7.61 50.68 22.43
N SER A 503 7.67 51.64 23.36
CA SER A 503 8.16 51.42 24.73
C SER A 503 7.38 50.35 25.51
N THR A 504 6.17 49.99 25.06
CA THR A 504 5.38 48.87 25.61
C THR A 504 6.16 47.56 25.57
N PHE A 505 6.95 47.33 24.52
CA PHE A 505 7.76 46.11 24.39
C PHE A 505 8.92 46.06 25.40
N VAL A 506 9.43 47.21 25.83
CA VAL A 506 10.47 47.28 26.87
C VAL A 506 9.87 46.99 28.24
N ALA A 507 8.70 47.57 28.54
CA ALA A 507 8.01 47.36 29.81
C ALA A 507 7.43 45.94 29.95
N PHE A 508 7.04 45.31 28.83
CA PHE A 508 6.46 43.97 28.82
C PHE A 508 6.96 43.12 27.64
N PRO A 509 8.23 42.66 27.66
CA PRO A 509 8.84 42.01 26.49
C PRO A 509 8.23 40.65 26.16
N SER A 510 7.73 39.94 27.17
CA SER A 510 7.10 38.63 26.98
C SER A 510 5.80 38.69 26.18
N CYS A 511 5.23 39.87 25.90
CA CYS A 511 4.10 39.99 24.99
C CYS A 511 4.39 39.38 23.61
N LEU A 512 5.63 39.52 23.12
CA LEU A 512 6.06 38.99 21.82
C LEU A 512 6.11 37.46 21.81
N VAL A 513 6.21 36.80 22.97
CA VAL A 513 6.27 35.34 23.05
C VAL A 513 4.90 34.69 22.80
N PHE A 514 3.79 35.37 23.09
CA PHE A 514 2.44 34.83 22.88
C PHE A 514 2.08 34.67 21.39
N THR A 515 1.12 33.80 21.07
CA THR A 515 0.63 33.67 19.69
C THR A 515 -0.14 34.92 19.26
N LEU A 516 -0.05 35.29 17.98
CA LEU A 516 -0.76 36.46 17.45
C LEU A 516 -2.28 36.34 17.65
N GLN A 517 -2.84 35.13 17.46
CA GLN A 517 -4.25 34.84 17.73
C GLN A 517 -4.63 35.15 19.19
N ARG A 518 -3.81 34.76 20.17
CA ARG A 518 -4.06 35.04 21.58
C ARG A 518 -4.02 36.54 21.86
N MET A 519 -3.10 37.27 21.23
CA MET A 519 -3.01 38.72 21.35
C MET A 519 -4.24 39.41 20.77
N LYS A 520 -4.62 39.07 19.52
CA LYS A 520 -5.82 39.60 18.85
C LYS A 520 -7.08 39.40 19.67
N LEU A 521 -7.34 38.15 20.05
CA LEU A 521 -8.51 37.79 20.85
C LEU A 521 -8.57 38.55 22.18
N ARG A 522 -7.49 38.50 22.97
CA ARG A 522 -7.53 38.99 24.35
C ARG A 522 -7.46 40.51 24.45
N LEU A 523 -6.71 41.16 23.57
CA LEU A 523 -6.63 42.62 23.52
C LEU A 523 -7.87 43.22 22.84
N GLY A 524 -8.46 42.51 21.87
CA GLY A 524 -9.74 42.88 21.26
C GLY A 524 -10.90 42.94 22.26
N MET A 525 -10.79 42.28 23.43
CA MET A 525 -11.78 42.39 24.51
C MET A 525 -11.68 43.71 25.31
N ILE A 526 -10.58 44.47 25.22
CA ILE A 526 -10.35 45.69 26.01
C ILE A 526 -11.50 46.71 25.91
N PRO A 527 -12.06 47.02 24.71
CA PRO A 527 -13.19 47.93 24.59
C PRO A 527 -14.42 47.50 25.41
N CYS A 528 -14.68 46.19 25.51
CA CYS A 528 -15.78 45.65 26.29
C CYS A 528 -15.53 45.64 27.82
N LEU A 529 -14.28 45.84 28.25
CA LEU A 529 -13.89 45.74 29.66
C LEU A 529 -13.96 47.08 30.43
N LYS A 530 -14.38 48.19 29.79
CA LYS A 530 -14.69 49.52 30.39
C LYS A 530 -13.74 49.94 31.53
N GLY A 531 -12.43 49.87 31.31
CA GLY A 531 -11.42 50.33 32.28
C GLY A 531 -11.06 49.34 33.40
N ARG A 532 -11.52 48.08 33.35
CA ARG A 532 -11.17 47.02 34.33
C ARG A 532 -9.80 46.37 34.08
N VAL A 533 -9.07 46.83 33.08
CA VAL A 533 -7.76 46.30 32.69
C VAL A 533 -6.68 47.21 33.27
N LYS A 534 -5.95 46.74 34.27
CA LYS A 534 -4.84 47.48 34.88
C LYS A 534 -3.58 47.48 34.00
N ALA A 535 -3.30 46.35 33.35
CA ALA A 535 -2.14 46.20 32.48
C ALA A 535 -2.39 45.15 31.40
N MET A 536 -1.78 45.34 30.23
CA MET A 536 -1.84 44.39 29.11
C MET A 536 -1.27 43.01 29.48
N SER A 537 -0.26 42.99 30.34
CA SER A 537 0.36 41.77 30.86
C SER A 537 -0.61 40.89 31.64
N SER A 538 -1.53 41.50 32.41
CA SER A 538 -2.56 40.78 33.16
C SER A 538 -3.53 40.03 32.24
N LEU A 539 -3.81 40.56 31.05
CA LEU A 539 -4.66 39.91 30.06
C LEU A 539 -3.94 38.81 29.31
N LEU A 540 -2.70 39.03 28.85
CA LEU A 540 -2.00 38.05 28.00
C LEU A 540 -1.43 36.87 28.79
N ALA A 541 -0.92 37.11 29.99
CA ALA A 541 -0.20 36.10 30.78
C ALA A 541 -1.11 35.13 31.56
N CYS A 542 -2.37 35.50 31.84
CA CYS A 542 -3.25 34.63 32.63
C CYS A 542 -3.69 33.36 31.86
N SER A 543 -4.07 32.30 32.56
CA SER A 543 -4.57 31.06 31.94
C SER A 543 -5.87 31.30 31.17
N ASP A 544 -6.23 30.40 30.24
CA ASP A 544 -7.47 30.54 29.46
C ASP A 544 -8.72 30.48 30.35
N GLN A 545 -8.72 29.60 31.35
CA GLN A 545 -9.80 29.49 32.33
C GLN A 545 -9.97 30.77 33.16
N HIS A 546 -8.86 31.35 33.61
CA HIS A 546 -8.89 32.61 34.34
C HIS A 546 -9.35 33.75 33.43
N PHE A 547 -8.88 33.81 32.19
CA PHE A 547 -9.29 34.83 31.23
C PHE A 547 -10.82 34.81 31.01
N VAL A 548 -11.38 33.64 30.74
CA VAL A 548 -12.82 33.49 30.48
C VAL A 548 -13.66 33.81 31.71
N SER A 549 -13.33 33.24 32.87
CA SER A 549 -14.12 33.45 34.09
C SER A 549 -14.08 34.89 34.60
N HIS A 550 -12.93 35.56 34.47
CA HIS A 550 -12.69 36.86 35.12
C HIS A 550 -12.88 38.06 34.18
N TYR A 551 -12.68 37.90 32.88
CA TYR A 551 -12.82 38.99 31.90
C TYR A 551 -13.98 38.78 30.92
N VAL A 552 -14.22 37.55 30.44
CA VAL A 552 -15.30 37.30 29.46
C VAL A 552 -16.67 37.20 30.15
N ASN A 553 -16.83 36.30 31.13
CA ASN A 553 -18.14 35.97 31.70
C ASN A 553 -18.68 37.01 32.70
N ARG A 554 -17.84 37.95 33.17
CA ARG A 554 -18.26 38.99 34.12
C ARG A 554 -18.96 40.17 33.45
N HIS A 555 -18.88 40.29 32.12
CA HIS A 555 -19.61 41.30 31.37
C HIS A 555 -20.83 40.63 30.71
N PRO A 556 -22.05 41.18 30.82
CA PRO A 556 -23.25 40.59 30.23
C PRO A 556 -23.11 40.25 28.73
N ASP A 557 -22.49 41.15 27.97
CA ASP A 557 -22.24 40.96 26.53
C ASP A 557 -20.87 40.32 26.19
N GLY A 558 -20.06 40.02 27.21
CA GLY A 558 -18.68 39.54 27.03
C GLY A 558 -18.58 38.22 26.27
N PRO A 559 -19.38 37.18 26.59
CA PRO A 559 -19.37 35.92 25.85
C PRO A 559 -19.74 36.07 24.38
N LYS A 560 -20.71 36.94 24.06
CA LYS A 560 -21.13 37.20 22.68
C LYS A 560 -20.01 37.85 21.88
N HIS A 561 -19.42 38.91 22.42
CA HIS A 561 -18.30 39.61 21.78
C HIS A 561 -17.06 38.71 21.61
N TRP A 562 -16.79 37.83 22.57
CA TRP A 562 -15.70 36.86 22.49
C TRP A 562 -15.88 35.86 21.35
N GLU A 563 -17.10 35.36 21.13
CA GLU A 563 -17.40 34.47 20.01
C GLU A 563 -17.36 35.19 18.66
N ASP A 564 -17.78 36.46 18.61
CA ASP A 564 -17.68 37.27 17.39
C ASP A 564 -16.21 37.53 16.99
N LEU A 565 -15.34 37.82 17.95
CA LEU A 565 -13.88 37.96 17.72
C LEU A 565 -13.24 36.65 17.24
N LYS A 566 -13.64 35.50 17.79
CA LYS A 566 -13.15 34.19 17.31
C LYS A 566 -13.55 33.93 15.86
N LYS A 567 -14.78 34.27 15.48
CA LYS A 567 -15.25 34.11 14.11
C LYS A 567 -14.45 34.99 13.16
N GLN A 568 -14.23 36.27 13.50
CA GLN A 568 -13.45 37.19 12.66
C GLN A 568 -12.04 36.67 12.37
N ILE A 569 -11.35 36.12 13.38
CA ILE A 569 -9.97 35.61 13.23
C ILE A 569 -9.90 34.26 12.48
N LEU A 570 -11.00 33.51 12.39
CA LEU A 570 -11.06 32.27 11.59
C LEU A 570 -11.22 32.54 10.09
N TYR A 571 -11.64 33.75 9.71
CA TYR A 571 -11.85 34.18 8.32
C TYR A 571 -10.75 35.11 7.78
N GLU A 572 -9.76 35.50 8.59
CA GLU A 572 -8.49 36.14 8.21
C GLU A 572 -7.39 35.09 8.00
#